data_AF-A6LL28-F1
#
_entry.id   AF-A6LL28-F1
#
_cell.length_a   1.000
_cell.length_b   1.000
_cell.length_c   1.000
_cell.angle_alpha   90.00
_cell.angle_beta   90.00
_cell.angle_gamma   90.00
#
_symmetry.space_group_name_H-M   'P 1'
#
loop_
_entity.id
_entity.type
_entity.pdbx_description
1 polymer ?
#
loop_
_entity_poly.entity_id
_entity_poly.type
_entity_poly.pdbx_seq_one_letter_code
_entity_poly.pdbx_strand_id
1 'polypeptide(L)' 'MIEVIEIIKLFSNETRARILFLLSNSELCNCDIENILNIKQSNISKHLSKHLKQAEFLKLVNKRKNSY' A
#
# COMPACT_ATOMS: atom_id res chain seq x y z
N MET A 1 10.78 -15.34 -1.66
CA MET A 1 10.88 -14.79 -3.02
C MET A 1 9.46 -14.61 -3.55
N ILE A 2 9.05 -13.37 -3.83
CA ILE A 2 7.72 -13.09 -4.38
C ILE A 2 7.70 -13.55 -5.84
N GLU A 3 6.66 -14.27 -6.26
CA GLU A 3 6.52 -14.66 -7.66
C GLU A 3 6.09 -13.47 -8.53
N VAL A 4 6.56 -13.42 -9.78
CA VAL A 4 6.18 -12.36 -10.75
C VAL A 4 4.65 -12.23 -10.88
N ILE A 5 3.94 -13.35 -10.79
CA ILE A 5 2.47 -13.39 -10.82
C ILE A 5 1.86 -12.61 -9.65
N GLU A 6 2.45 -12.68 -8.45
CA GLU A 6 1.97 -11.93 -7.29
C GLU A 6 2.22 -10.43 -7.44
N ILE A 7 3.36 -10.04 -8.02
CA ILE A 7 3.67 -8.64 -8.34
C ILE A 7 2.63 -8.09 -9.33
N ILE A 8 2.36 -8.81 -10.42
CA ILE A 8 1.34 -8.41 -11.40
C ILE A 8 -0.04 -8.28 -10.73
N LYS A 9 -0.42 -9.23 -9.86
CA LYS A 9 -1.68 -9.17 -9.12
C LYS A 9 -1.77 -7.98 -8.15
N LEU A 10 -0.65 -7.46 -7.65
CA LEU A 10 -0.61 -6.26 -6.80
C LEU A 10 -0.87 -5.00 -7.63
N PHE A 11 -0.18 -4.87 -8.76
CA PHE A 11 -0.26 -3.70 -9.64
C PHE A 11 -1.50 -3.70 -10.55
N SER A 12 -2.21 -4.83 -10.71
CA SER A 12 -3.40 -4.95 -11.58
C SER A 12 -4.64 -4.18 -11.11
N ASN A 13 -4.61 -3.57 -9.93
CA ASN A 13 -5.69 -2.69 -9.47
C ASN A 13 -5.14 -1.26 -9.36
N GLU A 14 -5.82 -0.33 -10.02
CA GLU A 14 -5.41 1.06 -10.11
C GLU A 14 -5.20 1.70 -8.73
N THR A 15 -6.15 1.57 -7.81
CA THR A 15 -6.05 2.14 -6.46
C THR A 15 -4.84 1.60 -5.71
N ARG A 16 -4.60 0.28 -5.77
CA ARG A 16 -3.42 -0.34 -5.14
C ARG A 16 -2.13 0.17 -5.78
N ALA A 17 -2.06 0.24 -7.10
CA ALA A 17 -0.89 0.73 -7.81
C ALA A 17 -0.56 2.18 -7.43
N ARG A 18 -1.57 3.06 -7.37
CA ARG A 18 -1.41 4.46 -6.95
C ARG A 18 -0.94 4.59 -5.51
N ILE A 19 -1.54 3.84 -4.58
CA ILE A 19 -1.10 3.79 -3.17
C ILE A 19 0.35 3.34 -3.08
N LEU A 20 0.72 2.24 -3.76
CA LEU A 20 2.09 1.71 -3.74
C LEU A 20 3.11 2.68 -4.34
N PHE A 21 2.75 3.36 -5.44
CA PHE A 21 3.60 4.38 -6.07
C PHE A 21 3.84 5.59 -5.15
N LEU A 22 2.80 6.07 -4.46
CA LEU A 22 2.98 7.15 -3.48
C LEU A 22 3.91 6.72 -2.35
N LEU A 23 3.70 5.50 -1.83
CA LEU A 23 4.50 4.94 -0.76
C LEU A 23 5.95 4.57 -1.14
N SER A 24 6.24 4.41 -2.43
CA SER A 24 7.61 4.22 -2.91
C SER A 24 8.38 5.53 -3.02
N ASN A 25 7.68 6.66 -3.16
CA ASN A 25 8.30 7.97 -3.30
C ASN A 25 8.48 8.68 -1.94
N SER A 26 7.60 8.44 -0.97
CA SER A 26 7.69 9.07 0.35
C SER A 26 6.97 8.27 1.45
N GLU A 27 7.37 8.52 2.71
CA GLU A 27 6.62 8.04 3.88
C GLU A 27 5.37 8.90 4.06
N LEU A 28 4.19 8.30 3.86
CA LEU A 28 2.88 8.96 3.96
C LEU A 28 1.97 8.21 4.93
N CYS A 29 1.19 8.93 5.74
CA CYS A 29 0.11 8.34 6.52
C CYS A 29 -1.09 8.02 5.61
N ASN A 30 -2.02 7.19 6.09
CA ASN A 30 -3.26 6.94 5.36
C ASN A 30 -4.07 8.24 5.15
N CYS A 31 -3.93 9.21 6.04
CA CYS A 31 -4.52 10.54 5.92
C CYS A 31 -3.97 11.32 4.72
N ASP A 32 -2.65 11.31 4.51
CA ASP A 32 -2.03 11.97 3.37
C ASP A 32 -2.49 11.34 2.06
N ILE A 33 -2.53 10.00 2.03
CA ILE A 33 -2.98 9.25 0.85
C ILE A 33 -4.45 9.52 0.57
N GLU A 34 -5.29 9.65 1.60
CA GLU A 34 -6.69 10.05 1.46
C GLU A 34 -6.79 11.43 0.81
N ASN A 35 -6.00 12.40 1.28
CA ASN A 35 -5.98 13.75 0.71
C ASN A 35 -5.48 13.77 -0.75
N ILE A 36 -4.46 12.98 -1.08
CA ILE A 36 -3.85 12.94 -2.41
C ILE A 36 -4.74 12.20 -3.42
N LEU A 37 -5.31 11.06 -3.02
CA LEU A 37 -6.09 10.20 -3.92
C LEU A 37 -7.60 10.46 -3.86
N ASN A 38 -8.07 11.24 -2.89
CA ASN A 38 -9.48 11.47 -2.59
C ASN A 38 -10.25 10.16 -2.33
N ILE A 39 -9.63 9.25 -1.57
CA ILE A 39 -10.17 7.94 -1.22
C ILE A 39 -10.19 7.80 0.31
N LYS A 40 -11.34 7.40 0.88
CA LYS A 40 -11.48 7.23 2.33
C LYS A 40 -10.38 6.35 2.94
N GLN A 41 -9.86 6.74 4.10
CA GLN A 41 -8.88 5.98 4.89
C GLN A 41 -9.22 4.50 5.05
N SER A 42 -10.51 4.20 5.27
CA SER A 42 -11.01 2.83 5.47
C SER A 42 -10.84 1.96 4.22
N ASN A 43 -10.91 2.53 3.03
CA ASN A 43 -10.65 1.83 1.78
C ASN A 43 -9.15 1.62 1.58
N ILE A 44 -8.31 2.61 1.89
CA ILE A 44 -6.84 2.49 1.86
C ILE A 44 -6.38 1.34 2.76
N SER A 45 -6.86 1.30 4.01
CA SER A 45 -6.56 0.22 4.96
C SER A 45 -7.00 -1.16 4.45
N LYS A 46 -8.15 -1.26 3.76
CA LYS A 46 -8.61 -2.52 3.14
C LYS A 46 -7.71 -2.96 1.98
N HIS A 47 -7.31 -2.02 1.13
CA HIS A 47 -6.41 -2.30 0.00
C HIS A 47 -5.03 -2.77 0.48
N LEU A 48 -4.51 -2.15 1.55
CA LEU A 48 -3.25 -2.54 2.17
C LEU A 48 -3.38 -3.88 2.93
N SER A 49 -4.44 -4.08 3.73
CA SER A 49 -4.60 -5.28 4.59
C SER A 49 -4.76 -6.57 3.81
N LYS A 50 -5.43 -6.53 2.64
CA LYS A 50 -5.67 -7.70 1.80
C LYS A 50 -4.38 -8.30 1.21
N HIS A 51 -3.31 -7.50 1.12
CA HIS A 51 -2.03 -7.90 0.55
C HIS A 51 -0.85 -7.77 1.52
N LEU A 52 -1.12 -7.31 2.75
CA LEU A 52 -0.15 -7.13 3.83
C LEU A 52 0.58 -8.42 4.23
N LYS A 53 0.07 -9.59 3.82
CA LYS A 53 0.67 -10.91 4.05
C LYS A 53 1.54 -11.43 2.89
N GLN A 54 1.41 -10.88 1.68
CA GLN A 54 1.99 -11.51 0.47
C GLN A 54 3.27 -10.84 -0.02
N ALA A 55 3.59 -9.63 0.41
CA ALA A 55 4.72 -8.91 -0.16
C ALA A 55 5.80 -8.62 0.88
N GLU A 56 6.97 -9.25 0.75
CA GLU A 56 8.24 -8.75 1.34
C GLU A 56 8.51 -7.27 1.01
N PHE A 57 7.87 -6.73 -0.03
CA PHE A 57 7.78 -5.31 -0.36
C PHE A 57 7.28 -4.44 0.81
N LEU A 58 6.54 -5.03 1.75
CA LEU A 58 6.00 -4.38 2.95
C LEU A 58 6.99 -4.28 4.11
N LYS A 59 8.24 -4.78 4.02
CA LYS A 59 9.26 -4.42 5.02
C LYS A 59 9.45 -2.88 5.08
N LEU A 60 9.17 -2.17 3.99
CA LEU A 60 9.08 -0.69 3.95
C LEU A 60 7.82 -0.11 4.60
N VAL A 61 6.73 -0.89 4.72
CA VAL A 61 5.44 -0.45 5.27
C VAL A 61 5.28 -0.87 6.74
N ASN A 62 5.82 -2.01 7.15
CA ASN A 62 5.72 -2.54 8.52
C ASN A 62 6.46 -1.69 9.56
N LYS A 63 7.45 -0.88 9.16
CA LYS A 63 8.04 0.15 10.05
C LYS A 63 6.99 1.12 10.60
N ARG A 64 5.84 1.26 9.93
CA ARG A 64 4.78 2.23 10.24
C ARG A 64 3.72 1.77 11.23
N LYS A 65 3.69 0.48 11.62
CA LYS A 65 2.80 0.02 12.72
C LYS A 65 3.20 0.57 14.09
N ASN A 66 4.40 1.18 14.21
CA ASN A 66 4.92 1.77 15.44
C ASN A 66 4.82 3.31 15.48
N SER A 67 4.09 3.95 14.56
CA SER A 67 3.91 5.42 14.54
C SER A 67 2.50 5.88 14.99
N TYR A 68 1.78 5.03 15.69
CA TYR A 68 0.63 5.41 16.54
C TYR A 68 0.80 4.80 17.92
#